data_AF-A0A833QSQ7-F1
#
_entry.id   AF-A0A833QSQ7-F1
#
_cell.length_a   1.000
_cell.length_b   1.000
_cell.length_c   1.000
_cell.angle_alpha   90.00
_cell.angle_beta   90.00
_cell.angle_gamma   90.00
#
_symmetry.space_group_name_H-M   'P 1'
#
loop_
_entity.id
_entity.type
_entity.pdbx_description
1 polymer ?
#
loop_
_entity_poly.entity_id
_entity_poly.type
_entity_poly.pdbx_seq_one_letter_code
_entity_poly.pdbx_strand_id
1 'polypeptide(L)'
;MFTVQIINKKATVLDLRACPGVSAPLFADLVSGESSIFSRVFGNTRLIQPYKPVTKAQAAVALTSGRMEKLIHEELTRIEVETRLKLSEMEDIKRELTQKGEIETFWKAKIEKEQEREIKSQEALESALLELRRERKETEEGLSENMKEKIALEGERSILLGLKKEIDELSEKVFNENNQVMSEKWSIEKISADVNGKYESLIETKSRLEAEKEAVHVLRSWVEEEANRLQNRAKILEQAVGRWRFNDNEDSVGKLG
;
A
#
# COMPACT_ATOMS: atom_id res chain seq x y z
N MET A 1 37.76 27.23 64.71
CA MET A 1 38.87 27.72 65.56
C MET A 1 40.18 27.54 64.79
N PHE A 2 40.47 28.46 63.86
CA PHE A 2 41.76 28.53 63.18
C PHE A 2 42.32 29.93 63.42
N THR A 3 43.29 30.01 64.31
CA THR A 3 44.01 31.24 64.65
C THR A 3 44.87 31.63 63.46
N VAL A 4 44.48 32.71 62.79
CA VAL A 4 45.27 33.39 61.77
C VAL A 4 46.50 33.99 62.46
N GLN A 5 47.65 33.33 62.33
CA GLN A 5 48.94 33.96 62.62
C GLN A 5 49.28 34.89 61.45
N ILE A 6 48.90 36.17 61.55
CA ILE A 6 49.48 37.21 60.69
C ILE A 6 50.94 37.34 61.12
N ILE A 7 51.80 36.68 60.36
CA ILE A 7 53.25 36.83 60.44
C ILE A 7 53.56 38.29 60.06
N ASN A 8 53.74 39.10 61.09
CA ASN A 8 54.16 40.49 60.99
C ASN A 8 55.65 40.52 60.61
N LYS A 9 55.98 40.21 59.35
CA LYS A 9 57.33 40.36 58.81
C LYS A 9 57.35 41.59 57.91
N LYS A 10 57.86 42.69 58.46
CA LYS A 10 58.44 43.81 57.70
C LYS A 10 59.62 43.29 56.87
N ALA A 11 59.32 42.68 55.73
CA ALA A 11 60.28 42.42 54.68
C ALA A 11 59.50 42.38 53.38
N THR A 12 59.44 43.52 52.70
CA THR A 12 59.12 43.61 51.28
C THR A 12 60.22 42.88 50.50
N VAL A 13 60.17 41.55 50.50
CA VAL A 13 61.03 40.72 49.65
C VAL A 13 60.40 40.72 48.27
N LEU A 14 60.85 41.65 47.41
CA LEU A 14 60.64 41.53 45.97
C LEU A 14 61.54 40.41 45.43
N ASP A 15 60.96 39.49 44.69
CA ASP A 15 61.71 38.41 44.03
C ASP A 15 62.56 38.99 42.89
N LEU A 16 63.86 39.16 43.15
CA LEU A 16 64.83 39.71 42.19
C LEU A 16 65.02 38.83 40.94
N ARG A 17 64.51 37.58 40.94
CA ARG A 17 64.52 36.71 39.76
C ARG A 17 63.51 37.13 38.70
N ALA A 18 62.46 37.88 39.07
CA ALA A 18 61.42 38.33 38.15
C ALA A 18 61.81 39.59 37.34
N CYS A 19 62.96 40.22 37.63
CA CYS A 19 63.42 41.45 36.99
C CYS A 19 64.93 41.39 36.65
N PRO A 20 65.34 40.73 35.55
CA PRO A 20 66.74 40.38 35.25
C PRO A 20 67.66 41.57 34.86
N GLY A 21 67.25 42.82 35.11
CA GLY A 21 68.01 44.03 34.77
C GLY A 21 68.21 45.02 35.92
N VAL A 22 67.82 44.66 37.15
CA VAL A 22 67.94 45.55 38.33
C VAL A 22 69.19 45.18 39.12
N SER A 23 70.11 46.14 39.31
CA SER A 23 71.36 45.89 40.06
C SER A 23 71.10 45.89 41.57
N ALA A 24 71.79 44.99 42.31
CA ALA A 24 71.67 44.89 43.76
C ALA A 24 71.90 46.22 44.53
N PRO A 25 72.82 47.12 44.11
CA PRO A 25 72.98 48.44 44.74
C PRO A 25 71.77 49.35 44.52
N LEU A 26 71.14 49.28 43.35
CA LEU A 26 69.96 50.08 43.02
C LEU A 26 68.74 49.65 43.85
N PHE A 27 68.62 48.34 44.11
CA PHE A 27 67.63 47.80 45.04
C PHE A 27 67.88 48.25 46.49
N ALA A 28 69.13 48.18 46.96
CA ALA A 28 69.48 48.66 48.30
C ALA A 28 69.18 50.15 48.49
N ASP A 29 69.43 50.97 47.45
CA ASP A 29 69.06 52.38 47.45
C ASP A 29 67.54 52.57 47.53
N LEU A 30 66.74 51.87 46.71
CA LEU A 30 65.28 51.96 46.73
C LEU A 30 64.65 51.58 48.07
N VAL A 31 65.18 50.53 48.73
CA VAL A 31 64.70 50.08 50.05
C VAL A 31 65.09 51.05 51.19
N SER A 32 66.05 51.95 50.94
CA SER A 32 66.44 52.99 51.91
C SER A 32 65.39 54.12 52.06
N GLY A 33 64.26 54.06 51.33
CA GLY A 33 63.09 54.90 51.57
C GLY A 33 63.36 56.38 51.27
N GLU A 34 63.29 57.25 52.27
CA GLU A 34 63.52 58.69 52.11
C GLU A 34 65.00 59.09 51.94
N SER A 35 65.93 58.23 52.35
CA SER A 35 67.37 58.45 52.16
C SER A 35 67.90 57.94 50.81
N SER A 36 67.04 57.28 50.01
CA SER A 36 67.35 56.83 48.65
C SER A 36 67.71 57.99 47.73
N ILE A 37 68.75 57.79 46.91
CA ILE A 37 69.11 58.68 45.81
C ILE A 37 67.97 58.78 44.81
N PHE A 38 67.33 57.66 44.45
CA PHE A 38 66.15 57.65 43.57
C PHE A 38 64.97 58.43 44.16
N SER A 39 64.70 58.27 45.46
CA SER A 39 63.65 59.03 46.17
C SER A 39 63.94 60.53 46.21
N ARG A 40 65.20 60.93 46.34
CA ARG A 40 65.58 62.35 46.34
C ARG A 40 65.51 63.00 44.96
N VAL A 41 65.97 62.31 43.91
CA VAL A 41 66.01 62.83 42.54
C VAL A 41 64.61 62.89 41.92
N PHE A 42 63.85 61.78 42.02
CA PHE A 42 62.53 61.68 41.41
C PHE A 42 61.40 62.12 42.36
N GLY A 43 61.57 62.01 43.68
CA GLY A 43 60.55 62.45 44.63
C GLY A 43 60.46 63.98 44.79
N ASN A 44 61.54 64.73 44.52
CA ASN A 44 61.56 66.19 44.66
C ASN A 44 61.35 66.94 43.34
N THR A 45 61.19 66.26 42.20
CA THR A 45 61.06 66.94 40.91
C THR A 45 59.80 67.82 40.83
N ARG A 46 58.79 67.57 41.66
CA ARG A 46 57.58 68.40 41.80
C ARG A 46 57.85 69.78 42.40
N LEU A 47 58.90 69.95 43.21
CA LEU A 47 59.37 71.26 43.68
C LEU A 47 60.00 72.08 42.55
N ILE A 48 60.62 71.39 41.60
CA ILE A 48 61.32 72.01 40.47
C ILE A 48 60.34 72.33 39.33
N GLN A 49 59.30 71.51 39.13
CA GLN A 49 58.33 71.65 38.03
C GLN A 49 56.90 71.30 38.49
N PRO A 50 56.21 72.17 39.24
CA PRO A 50 54.92 71.87 39.86
C PRO A 50 53.76 71.66 38.87
N TYR A 51 53.83 72.25 37.68
CA TYR A 51 52.75 72.22 36.68
C TYR A 51 52.81 71.02 35.72
N LYS A 52 53.83 70.16 35.81
CA LYS A 52 53.93 68.97 34.95
C LYS A 52 53.22 67.76 35.56
N PRO A 53 52.58 66.91 34.73
CA PRO A 53 51.95 65.68 35.22
C PRO A 53 52.99 64.74 35.83
N VAL A 54 52.56 63.96 36.82
CA VAL A 54 53.42 62.98 37.51
C VAL A 54 53.84 61.88 36.53
N THR A 55 55.14 61.65 36.40
CA THR A 55 55.68 60.57 35.55
C THR A 55 55.57 59.21 36.26
N LYS A 56 55.53 58.12 35.49
CA LYS A 56 55.47 56.74 36.04
C LYS A 56 56.60 56.46 37.05
N ALA A 57 57.80 57.00 36.81
CA ALA A 57 58.93 56.88 37.72
C ALA A 57 58.70 57.59 39.06
N GLN A 58 58.07 58.78 39.04
CA GLN A 58 57.74 59.53 40.26
C GLN A 58 56.64 58.85 41.08
N ALA A 59 55.63 58.29 40.41
CA ALA A 59 54.60 57.49 41.08
C ALA A 59 55.20 56.22 41.70
N ALA A 60 56.02 55.48 40.96
CA ALA A 60 56.72 54.30 41.47
C ALA A 60 57.59 54.62 42.69
N VAL A 61 58.35 55.73 42.62
CA VAL A 61 59.17 56.20 43.74
C VAL A 61 58.34 56.60 44.96
N ALA A 62 57.20 57.26 44.78
CA ALA A 62 56.31 57.60 45.90
C ALA A 62 55.69 56.35 46.58
N LEU A 63 55.45 55.29 45.81
CA LEU A 63 54.98 53.99 46.31
C LEU A 63 56.09 53.22 47.04
N THR A 64 57.34 53.23 46.53
CA THR A 64 58.46 52.49 47.15
C THR A 64 59.12 53.24 48.30
N SER A 65 59.06 54.58 48.33
CA SER A 65 59.70 55.39 49.37
C SER A 65 58.99 55.40 50.72
N GLY A 66 57.88 54.64 50.87
CA GLY A 66 57.05 54.62 52.08
C GLY A 66 56.17 55.86 52.29
N ARG A 67 56.25 56.89 51.42
CA ARG A 67 55.48 58.15 51.60
C ARG A 67 53.98 57.97 51.40
N MET A 68 53.60 57.06 50.51
CA MET A 68 52.20 56.66 50.29
C MET A 68 51.77 55.46 51.15
N GLU A 69 52.66 54.89 51.98
CA GLU A 69 52.37 53.68 52.77
C GLU A 69 51.15 53.87 53.67
N LYS A 70 51.03 55.03 54.33
CA LYS A 70 49.88 55.37 55.18
C LYS A 70 48.58 55.43 54.38
N LEU A 71 48.58 56.11 53.24
CA LEU A 71 47.40 56.24 52.37
C LEU A 71 46.99 54.87 51.78
N ILE A 72 47.94 54.06 51.33
CA ILE A 72 47.65 52.70 50.82
C ILE A 72 47.10 51.82 51.94
N HIS A 73 47.65 51.93 53.15
CA HIS A 73 47.16 51.18 54.30
C HIS A 73 45.74 51.60 54.69
N GLU A 74 45.42 52.90 54.64
CA GLU A 74 44.07 53.42 54.86
C GLU A 74 43.08 52.92 53.79
N GLU A 75 43.48 52.89 52.51
CA GLU A 75 42.65 52.38 51.42
C GLU A 75 42.43 50.86 51.51
N LEU A 76 43.49 50.09 51.83
CA LEU A 76 43.40 48.65 52.03
C LEU A 76 42.51 48.31 53.23
N THR A 77 42.67 49.03 54.35
CA THR A 77 41.82 48.84 55.53
C THR A 77 40.38 49.23 55.24
N ARG A 78 40.12 50.28 54.45
CA ARG A 78 38.76 50.61 53.97
C ARG A 78 38.16 49.47 53.14
N ILE A 79 38.88 48.96 52.14
CA ILE A 79 38.41 47.85 51.30
C ILE A 79 38.17 46.59 52.14
N GLU A 80 39.05 46.29 53.08
CA GLU A 80 38.88 45.16 54.00
C GLU A 80 37.65 45.32 54.89
N VAL A 81 37.33 46.55 55.33
CA VAL A 81 36.11 46.83 56.08
C VAL A 81 34.88 46.69 55.18
N GLU A 82 34.88 47.27 53.97
CA GLU A 82 33.79 47.15 53.01
C GLU A 82 33.50 45.69 52.61
N THR A 83 34.54 44.89 52.38
CA THR A 83 34.39 43.46 52.04
C THR A 83 33.86 42.66 53.23
N ARG A 84 34.33 42.94 54.45
CA ARG A 84 33.78 42.36 55.67
C ARG A 84 32.31 42.73 55.89
N LEU A 85 31.94 43.98 55.61
CA LEU A 85 30.55 44.44 55.68
C LEU A 85 29.67 43.67 54.68
N LYS A 86 30.07 43.57 53.41
CA LYS A 86 29.33 42.81 52.39
C LYS A 86 29.16 41.33 52.75
N LEU A 87 30.21 40.72 53.32
CA LEU A 87 30.14 39.33 53.79
C LEU A 87 29.16 39.20 54.96
N SER A 88 29.20 40.12 55.93
CA SER A 88 28.25 40.16 57.03
C SER A 88 26.81 40.34 56.54
N GLU A 89 26.57 41.27 55.62
CA GLU A 89 25.26 41.49 55.00
C GLU A 89 24.76 40.22 54.30
N MET A 90 25.61 39.53 53.56
CA MET A 90 25.25 38.28 52.89
C MET A 90 24.95 37.16 53.89
N GLU A 91 25.70 37.08 54.99
CA GLU A 91 25.43 36.16 56.10
C GLU A 91 24.13 36.51 56.82
N ASP A 92 23.82 37.78 57.00
CA ASP A 92 22.57 38.27 57.59
C ASP A 92 21.37 37.90 56.72
N ILE A 93 21.44 38.18 55.42
CA ILE A 93 20.40 37.79 54.45
C ILE A 93 20.23 36.26 54.45
N LYS A 94 21.33 35.51 54.40
CA LYS A 94 21.27 34.04 54.44
C LYS A 94 20.64 33.55 55.74
N ARG A 95 21.01 34.12 56.89
CA ARG A 95 20.42 33.79 58.19
C ARG A 95 18.94 34.12 58.22
N GLU A 96 18.53 35.28 57.74
CA GLU A 96 17.13 35.70 57.67
C GLU A 96 16.30 34.75 56.80
N LEU A 97 16.76 34.44 55.58
CA LEU A 97 16.10 33.48 54.68
C LEU A 97 16.00 32.07 55.27
N THR A 98 17.00 31.66 56.06
CA THR A 98 17.02 30.36 56.74
C THR A 98 16.08 30.37 57.95
N GLN A 99 16.09 31.44 58.77
CA GLN A 99 15.23 31.58 59.94
C GLN A 99 13.74 31.67 59.57
N LYS A 100 13.44 32.37 58.48
CA LYS A 100 12.08 32.43 57.94
C LYS A 100 11.65 31.15 57.22
N GLY A 101 12.58 30.23 56.95
CA GLY A 101 12.31 28.98 56.23
C GLY A 101 11.86 29.19 54.78
N GLU A 102 12.08 30.37 54.19
CA GLU A 102 11.63 30.72 52.85
C GLU A 102 12.27 29.81 51.79
N ILE A 103 13.54 29.44 51.98
CA ILE A 103 14.25 28.52 51.09
C ILE A 103 13.60 27.14 51.13
N GLU A 104 13.31 26.61 52.33
CA GLU A 104 12.72 25.28 52.47
C GLU A 104 11.30 25.22 51.91
N THR A 105 10.48 26.23 52.19
CA THR A 105 9.09 26.31 51.68
C THR A 105 9.06 26.46 50.17
N PHE A 106 9.94 27.27 49.58
CA PHE A 106 10.09 27.39 48.13
C PHE A 106 10.44 26.06 47.47
N TRP A 107 11.43 25.33 48.01
CA TRP A 107 11.82 24.05 47.44
C TRP A 107 10.77 22.96 47.64
N LYS A 108 10.10 22.91 48.80
CA LYS A 108 8.97 21.99 49.04
C LYS A 108 7.85 22.22 48.02
N ALA A 109 7.41 23.46 47.84
CA ALA A 109 6.38 23.80 46.86
C ALA A 109 6.80 23.47 45.42
N LYS A 110 8.08 23.66 45.09
CA LYS A 110 8.61 23.30 43.77
C LYS A 110 8.64 21.78 43.56
N ILE A 111 9.03 21.01 44.58
CA ILE A 111 9.04 19.54 44.54
C ILE A 111 7.61 19.00 44.39
N GLU A 112 6.66 19.49 45.21
CA GLU A 112 5.25 19.10 45.13
C GLU A 112 4.67 19.36 43.73
N LYS A 113 4.96 20.52 43.15
CA LYS A 113 4.51 20.86 41.79
C LYS A 113 5.09 19.94 40.72
N GLU A 114 6.36 19.54 40.83
CA GLU A 114 6.95 18.58 39.88
C GLU A 114 6.39 17.16 40.10
N GLN A 115 6.13 16.76 41.35
CA GLN A 115 5.47 15.48 41.65
C GLN A 115 4.05 15.42 41.08
N GLU A 116 3.27 16.50 41.18
CA GLU A 116 1.94 16.56 40.54
C GLU A 116 2.03 16.44 39.01
N ARG A 117 3.06 17.04 38.40
CA ARG A 117 3.29 16.93 36.96
C ARG A 117 3.69 15.52 36.56
N GLU A 118 4.52 14.87 37.36
CA GLU A 118 4.93 13.48 37.17
C GLU A 118 3.72 12.56 37.22
N ILE A 119 2.88 12.68 38.26
CA ILE A 119 1.64 11.88 38.40
C ILE A 119 0.72 12.11 37.20
N LYS A 120 0.42 13.36 36.84
CA LYS A 120 -0.42 13.67 35.66
C LYS A 120 0.14 13.12 34.37
N SER A 121 1.47 13.20 34.20
CA SER A 121 2.16 12.64 33.04
C SER A 121 2.03 11.11 33.01
N GLN A 122 2.17 10.46 34.17
CA GLN A 122 2.06 9.01 34.28
C GLN A 122 0.63 8.53 34.02
N GLU A 123 -0.38 9.19 34.59
CA GLU A 123 -1.80 8.90 34.32
C GLU A 123 -2.14 9.06 32.84
N ALA A 124 -1.61 10.09 32.18
CA ALA A 124 -1.78 10.30 30.74
C ALA A 124 -1.12 9.19 29.92
N LEU A 125 0.10 8.77 30.30
CA LEU A 125 0.81 7.66 29.65
C LEU A 125 0.06 6.34 29.83
N GLU A 126 -0.43 6.05 31.04
CA GLU A 126 -1.20 4.84 31.33
C GLU A 126 -2.51 4.80 30.53
N SER A 127 -3.21 5.93 30.44
CA SER A 127 -4.42 6.08 29.64
C SER A 127 -4.14 5.85 28.14
N ALA A 128 -3.09 6.47 27.61
CA ALA A 128 -2.68 6.28 26.21
C ALA A 128 -2.27 4.82 25.91
N LEU A 129 -1.60 4.15 26.86
CA LEU A 129 -1.26 2.74 26.72
C LEU A 129 -2.48 1.82 26.76
N LEU A 130 -3.50 2.15 27.57
CA LEU A 130 -4.77 1.41 27.58
C LEU A 130 -5.54 1.60 26.27
N GLU A 131 -5.58 2.83 25.73
CA GLU A 131 -6.16 3.12 24.43
C GLU A 131 -5.48 2.35 23.31
N LEU A 132 -4.16 2.39 23.25
CA LEU A 132 -3.38 1.67 22.24
C LEU A 132 -3.59 0.16 22.31
N ARG A 133 -3.72 -0.41 23.52
CA ARG A 133 -4.02 -1.84 23.68
C ARG A 133 -5.43 -2.18 23.19
N ARG A 134 -6.40 -1.31 23.43
CA ARG A 134 -7.79 -1.49 22.96
C ARG A 134 -7.84 -1.44 21.43
N GLU A 135 -7.26 -0.41 20.83
CA GLU A 135 -7.19 -0.27 19.37
C GLU A 135 -6.48 -1.48 18.74
N ARG A 136 -5.34 -1.91 19.31
CA ARG A 136 -4.66 -3.12 18.84
C ARG A 136 -5.60 -4.33 18.85
N LYS A 137 -6.31 -4.55 19.95
CA LYS A 137 -7.26 -5.66 20.06
C LYS A 137 -8.36 -5.57 19.01
N GLU A 138 -8.96 -4.40 18.83
CA GLU A 138 -9.99 -4.15 17.81
C GLU A 138 -9.45 -4.41 16.39
N THR A 139 -8.21 -3.98 16.10
CA THR A 139 -7.57 -4.26 14.80
C THR A 139 -7.29 -5.74 14.59
N GLU A 140 -6.85 -6.47 15.62
CA GLU A 140 -6.59 -7.91 15.55
C GLU A 140 -7.90 -8.70 15.36
N GLU A 141 -8.97 -8.29 16.05
CA GLU A 141 -10.31 -8.86 15.90
C GLU A 141 -10.86 -8.61 14.48
N GLY A 142 -10.76 -7.37 13.98
CA GLY A 142 -11.17 -7.04 12.61
C GLY A 142 -10.35 -7.76 11.54
N LEU A 143 -9.05 -7.96 11.74
CA LEU A 143 -8.23 -8.79 10.86
C LEU A 143 -8.65 -10.26 10.87
N SER A 144 -9.02 -10.80 12.04
CA SER A 144 -9.52 -12.17 12.16
C SER A 144 -10.84 -12.35 11.41
N GLU A 145 -11.77 -11.40 11.54
CA GLU A 145 -13.06 -11.41 10.85
C GLU A 145 -12.88 -11.31 9.33
N ASN A 146 -12.07 -10.35 8.86
CA ASN A 146 -11.72 -10.22 7.44
C ASN A 146 -11.10 -11.50 6.86
N MET A 147 -10.28 -12.21 7.64
CA MET A 147 -9.71 -13.48 7.19
C MET A 147 -10.77 -14.58 7.04
N LYS A 148 -11.75 -14.64 7.95
CA LYS A 148 -12.88 -15.58 7.86
C LYS A 148 -13.73 -15.28 6.63
N GLU A 149 -14.06 -14.01 6.39
CA GLU A 149 -14.80 -13.58 5.20
C GLU A 149 -14.05 -13.92 3.91
N LYS A 150 -12.74 -13.67 3.88
CA LYS A 150 -11.90 -14.02 2.72
C LYS A 150 -11.94 -15.52 2.42
N ILE A 151 -11.84 -16.38 3.43
CA ILE A 151 -11.93 -17.84 3.26
C ILE A 151 -13.33 -18.24 2.76
N ALA A 152 -14.39 -17.64 3.28
CA ALA A 152 -15.76 -17.89 2.82
C ALA A 152 -15.93 -17.52 1.34
N LEU A 153 -15.46 -16.34 0.94
CA LEU A 153 -15.49 -15.87 -0.46
C LEU A 153 -14.65 -16.75 -1.39
N GLU A 154 -13.47 -17.21 -0.95
CA GLU A 154 -12.66 -18.15 -1.71
C GLU A 154 -13.39 -19.50 -1.89
N GLY A 155 -14.10 -19.96 -0.86
CA GLY A 155 -14.98 -21.12 -0.92
C GLY A 155 -16.10 -20.96 -1.97
N GLU A 156 -16.87 -19.88 -1.89
CA GLU A 156 -17.93 -19.57 -2.87
C GLU A 156 -17.38 -19.45 -4.30
N ARG A 157 -16.23 -18.78 -4.48
CA ARG A 157 -15.55 -18.66 -5.77
C ARG A 157 -15.19 -20.04 -6.33
N SER A 158 -14.71 -20.96 -5.50
CA SER A 158 -14.36 -22.31 -5.94
C SER A 158 -15.59 -23.08 -6.46
N ILE A 159 -16.74 -22.92 -5.80
CA ILE A 159 -18.01 -23.52 -6.21
C ILE A 159 -18.46 -22.93 -7.56
N LEU A 160 -18.40 -21.60 -7.71
CA LEU A 160 -18.77 -20.94 -8.96
C LEU A 160 -17.88 -21.37 -10.13
N LEU A 161 -16.57 -21.57 -9.89
CA LEU A 161 -15.66 -22.11 -10.90
C LEU A 161 -16.02 -23.56 -11.28
N GLY A 162 -16.42 -24.38 -10.30
CA GLY A 162 -16.93 -25.73 -10.53
C GLY A 162 -18.19 -25.72 -11.41
N LEU A 163 -19.19 -24.93 -11.04
CA LEU A 163 -20.43 -24.78 -11.80
C LEU A 163 -20.20 -24.27 -13.21
N LYS A 164 -19.29 -23.30 -13.39
CA LYS A 164 -18.92 -22.81 -14.71
C LYS A 164 -18.38 -23.95 -15.58
N LYS A 165 -17.49 -24.77 -15.04
CA LYS A 165 -16.93 -25.92 -15.75
C LYS A 165 -18.02 -26.93 -16.13
N GLU A 166 -18.95 -27.23 -15.21
CA GLU A 166 -20.08 -28.13 -15.50
C GLU A 166 -20.98 -27.58 -16.62
N ILE A 167 -21.25 -26.27 -16.63
CA ILE A 167 -22.01 -25.61 -17.70
C ILE A 167 -21.27 -25.70 -19.04
N ASP A 168 -19.95 -25.47 -19.04
CA ASP A 168 -19.14 -25.58 -20.26
C ASP A 168 -19.18 -27.02 -20.81
N GLU A 169 -19.05 -28.03 -19.95
CA GLU A 169 -19.15 -29.46 -20.32
C GLU A 169 -20.54 -29.83 -20.84
N LEU A 170 -21.62 -29.34 -20.22
CA LEU A 170 -22.99 -29.57 -20.69
C LEU A 170 -23.25 -28.87 -22.03
N SER A 171 -22.72 -27.67 -22.21
CA SER A 171 -22.85 -26.91 -23.46
C SER A 171 -22.17 -27.63 -24.62
N GLU A 172 -20.98 -28.20 -24.39
CA GLU A 172 -20.28 -29.02 -25.38
C GLU A 172 -21.06 -30.29 -25.74
N LYS A 173 -21.63 -30.98 -24.74
CA LYS A 173 -22.49 -32.16 -24.97
C LYS A 173 -23.70 -31.83 -25.83
N VAL A 174 -24.43 -30.77 -25.48
CA VAL A 174 -25.61 -30.31 -26.25
C VAL A 174 -25.21 -29.93 -27.68
N PHE A 175 -24.07 -29.27 -27.86
CA PHE A 175 -23.57 -28.95 -29.19
C PHE A 175 -23.30 -30.20 -30.03
N ASN A 176 -22.66 -31.22 -29.44
CA ASN A 176 -22.39 -32.48 -30.11
C ASN A 176 -23.66 -33.28 -30.44
N GLU A 177 -24.60 -33.37 -29.49
CA GLU A 177 -25.90 -33.99 -29.70
C GLU A 177 -26.69 -33.30 -30.82
N ASN A 178 -26.70 -31.96 -30.84
CA ASN A 178 -27.37 -31.20 -31.89
C ASN A 178 -26.74 -31.47 -33.28
N ASN A 179 -25.41 -31.57 -33.37
CA ASN A 179 -24.75 -31.94 -34.61
C ASN A 179 -25.12 -33.36 -35.06
N GLN A 180 -25.21 -34.31 -34.13
CA GLN A 180 -25.68 -35.67 -34.42
C GLN A 180 -27.13 -35.65 -34.96
N VAL A 181 -28.05 -34.96 -34.27
CA VAL A 181 -29.45 -34.83 -34.70
C VAL A 181 -29.55 -34.22 -36.09
N MET A 182 -28.77 -33.18 -36.39
CA MET A 182 -28.75 -32.58 -37.72
C MET A 182 -28.25 -33.55 -38.80
N SER A 183 -27.23 -34.37 -38.48
CA SER A 183 -26.74 -35.41 -39.40
C SER A 183 -27.77 -36.52 -39.65
N GLU A 184 -28.48 -36.96 -38.60
CA GLU A 184 -29.54 -37.95 -38.69
C GLU A 184 -30.72 -37.42 -39.49
N LYS A 185 -31.12 -36.16 -39.25
CA LYS A 185 -32.17 -35.49 -40.02
C LYS A 185 -31.84 -35.44 -41.51
N TRP A 186 -30.61 -35.07 -41.86
CA TRP A 186 -30.16 -35.06 -43.26
C TRP A 186 -30.19 -36.46 -43.89
N SER A 187 -29.80 -37.48 -43.14
CA SER A 187 -29.89 -38.88 -43.57
C SER A 187 -31.34 -39.32 -43.82
N ILE A 188 -32.26 -38.96 -42.92
CA ILE A 188 -33.70 -39.25 -43.06
C ILE A 188 -34.28 -38.53 -44.28
N GLU A 189 -33.97 -37.24 -44.48
CA GLU A 189 -34.42 -36.47 -45.65
C GLU A 189 -33.96 -37.14 -46.95
N LYS A 190 -32.71 -37.61 -47.00
CA LYS A 190 -32.18 -38.35 -48.15
C LYS A 190 -32.93 -39.66 -48.40
N ILE A 191 -33.16 -40.46 -47.36
CA ILE A 191 -33.91 -41.72 -47.48
C ILE A 191 -35.36 -41.45 -47.91
N SER A 192 -35.98 -40.41 -47.37
CA SER A 192 -37.34 -40.01 -47.75
C SER A 192 -37.43 -39.63 -49.22
N ALA A 193 -36.44 -38.88 -49.74
CA ALA A 193 -36.39 -38.53 -51.16
C ALA A 193 -36.25 -39.78 -52.05
N ASP A 194 -35.37 -40.71 -51.68
CA ASP A 194 -35.18 -41.98 -52.40
C ASP A 194 -36.44 -42.85 -52.41
N VAL A 195 -37.14 -42.94 -51.26
CA VAL A 195 -38.39 -43.71 -51.13
C VAL A 195 -39.50 -43.08 -51.97
N ASN A 196 -39.65 -41.75 -51.93
CA ASN A 196 -40.65 -41.04 -52.75
C ASN A 196 -40.39 -41.25 -54.24
N GLY A 197 -39.13 -41.14 -54.71
CA GLY A 197 -38.79 -41.40 -56.11
C GLY A 197 -39.10 -42.84 -56.55
N LYS A 198 -38.83 -43.84 -55.70
CA LYS A 198 -39.21 -45.23 -55.97
C LYS A 198 -40.74 -45.43 -56.00
N TYR A 199 -41.46 -44.76 -55.12
CA TYR A 199 -42.91 -44.81 -55.06
C TYR A 199 -43.56 -44.20 -56.31
N GLU A 200 -43.06 -43.05 -56.77
CA GLU A 200 -43.49 -42.42 -58.03
C GLU A 200 -43.25 -43.36 -59.22
N SER A 201 -42.07 -43.95 -59.34
CA SER A 201 -41.77 -44.94 -60.38
C SER A 201 -42.68 -46.19 -60.30
N LEU A 202 -43.06 -46.62 -59.09
CA LEU A 202 -44.02 -47.71 -58.91
C LEU A 202 -45.42 -47.30 -59.40
N ILE A 203 -45.86 -46.08 -59.12
CA ILE A 203 -47.14 -45.56 -59.65
C ILE A 203 -47.11 -45.49 -61.18
N GLU A 204 -46.02 -45.00 -61.78
CA GLU A 204 -45.87 -44.94 -63.24
C GLU A 204 -45.93 -46.34 -63.86
N THR A 205 -45.19 -47.30 -63.30
CA THR A 205 -45.19 -48.69 -63.79
C THR A 205 -46.54 -49.36 -63.60
N LYS A 206 -47.24 -49.11 -62.48
CA LYS A 206 -48.62 -49.58 -62.27
C LYS A 206 -49.57 -49.01 -63.32
N SER A 207 -49.50 -47.71 -63.59
CA SER A 207 -50.34 -47.04 -64.58
C SER A 207 -50.10 -47.60 -65.99
N ARG A 208 -48.82 -47.87 -66.34
CA ARG A 208 -48.46 -48.54 -67.59
C ARG A 208 -49.07 -49.95 -67.68
N LEU A 209 -48.95 -50.76 -66.62
CA LEU A 209 -49.51 -52.11 -66.59
C LEU A 209 -51.05 -52.11 -66.67
N GLU A 210 -51.73 -51.14 -66.05
CA GLU A 210 -53.18 -50.97 -66.18
C GLU A 210 -53.58 -50.63 -67.62
N ALA A 211 -52.83 -49.75 -68.29
CA ALA A 211 -53.04 -49.46 -69.71
C ALA A 211 -52.79 -50.69 -70.61
N GLU A 212 -51.73 -51.47 -70.35
CA GLU A 212 -51.46 -52.73 -71.06
C GLU A 212 -52.57 -53.76 -70.83
N LYS A 213 -53.07 -53.89 -69.59
CA LYS A 213 -54.19 -54.76 -69.25
C LYS A 213 -55.45 -54.36 -70.02
N GLU A 214 -55.76 -53.08 -70.08
CA GLU A 214 -56.91 -52.56 -70.83
C GLU A 214 -56.75 -52.81 -72.34
N ALA A 215 -55.55 -52.58 -72.89
CA ALA A 215 -55.26 -52.88 -74.29
C ALA A 215 -55.46 -54.37 -74.63
N VAL A 216 -55.03 -55.28 -73.74
CA VAL A 216 -55.28 -56.73 -73.90
C VAL A 216 -56.77 -57.05 -73.81
N HIS A 217 -57.51 -56.39 -72.92
CA HIS A 217 -58.96 -56.59 -72.82
C HIS A 217 -59.68 -56.19 -74.11
N VAL A 218 -59.37 -55.00 -74.65
CA VAL A 218 -59.90 -54.51 -75.94
C VAL A 218 -59.54 -55.45 -77.09
N LEU A 219 -58.28 -55.90 -77.18
CA LEU A 219 -57.85 -56.85 -78.20
C LEU A 219 -58.60 -58.18 -78.11
N ARG A 220 -58.81 -58.69 -76.90
CA ARG A 220 -59.57 -59.92 -76.68
C ARG A 220 -61.02 -59.76 -77.12
N SER A 221 -61.70 -58.68 -76.73
CA SER A 221 -63.07 -58.40 -77.16
C SER A 221 -63.17 -58.31 -78.69
N TRP A 222 -62.21 -57.64 -79.35
CA TRP A 222 -62.15 -57.56 -80.80
C TRP A 222 -61.96 -58.94 -81.47
N VAL A 223 -61.08 -59.79 -80.93
CA VAL A 223 -60.88 -61.16 -81.43
C VAL A 223 -62.15 -62.01 -81.25
N GLU A 224 -62.82 -61.90 -80.10
CA GLU A 224 -64.09 -62.60 -79.83
C GLU A 224 -65.20 -62.13 -80.80
N GLU A 225 -65.29 -60.83 -81.08
CA GLU A 225 -66.22 -60.27 -82.07
C GLU A 225 -65.92 -60.75 -83.50
N GLU A 226 -64.66 -60.74 -83.95
CA GLU A 226 -64.30 -61.23 -85.28
C GLU A 226 -64.50 -62.76 -85.40
N ALA A 227 -64.21 -63.52 -84.34
CA ALA A 227 -64.51 -64.95 -84.30
C ALA A 227 -66.02 -65.23 -84.44
N ASN A 228 -66.86 -64.48 -83.74
CA ASN A 228 -68.33 -64.56 -83.89
C ASN A 228 -68.79 -64.19 -85.31
N ARG A 229 -68.19 -63.16 -85.91
CA ARG A 229 -68.46 -62.73 -87.28
C ARG A 229 -68.07 -63.81 -88.30
N LEU A 230 -66.90 -64.42 -88.14
CA LEU A 230 -66.44 -65.55 -88.96
C LEU A 230 -67.35 -66.78 -88.79
N GLN A 231 -67.76 -67.10 -87.56
CA GLN A 231 -68.70 -68.19 -87.30
C GLN A 231 -70.05 -67.95 -87.97
N ASN A 232 -70.58 -66.72 -87.90
CA ASN A 232 -71.81 -66.34 -88.59
C ASN A 232 -71.67 -66.46 -90.12
N ARG A 233 -70.53 -66.03 -90.69
CA ARG A 233 -70.25 -66.20 -92.13
C ARG A 233 -70.13 -67.67 -92.53
N ALA A 234 -69.47 -68.50 -91.72
CA ALA A 234 -69.38 -69.93 -91.92
C ALA A 234 -70.77 -70.59 -91.93
N LYS A 235 -71.65 -70.25 -90.97
CA LYS A 235 -73.05 -70.70 -90.94
C LYS A 235 -73.81 -70.28 -92.21
N ILE A 236 -73.63 -69.04 -92.69
CA ILE A 236 -74.26 -68.58 -93.95
C ILE A 236 -73.75 -69.38 -95.14
N LEU A 237 -72.43 -69.64 -95.23
CA LEU A 237 -71.85 -70.44 -96.30
C LEU A 237 -72.30 -71.91 -96.24
N GLU A 238 -72.40 -72.52 -95.05
CA GLU A 238 -72.98 -73.85 -94.88
C GLU A 238 -74.43 -73.91 -95.38
N GLN A 239 -75.24 -72.89 -95.04
CA GLN A 239 -76.61 -72.78 -95.57
C GLN A 239 -76.64 -72.62 -97.10
N ALA A 240 -75.70 -71.85 -97.67
CA ALA A 240 -75.58 -71.69 -99.12
C ALA A 240 -75.14 -72.99 -99.82
N VAL A 241 -74.17 -73.72 -99.27
CA VAL A 241 -73.73 -75.03 -99.75
C VAL A 241 -74.85 -76.07 -99.63
N GLY A 242 -75.61 -76.04 -98.53
CA GLY A 242 -76.81 -76.86 -98.37
C GLY A 242 -77.84 -76.60 -99.48
N ARG A 243 -78.08 -75.33 -99.84
CA ARG A 243 -78.95 -74.95 -100.96
C ARG A 243 -78.39 -75.41 -102.32
N TRP A 244 -77.08 -75.33 -102.54
CA TRP A 244 -76.45 -75.82 -103.77
C TRP A 244 -76.55 -77.35 -103.91
N ARG A 245 -76.37 -78.11 -102.82
CA ARG A 245 -76.58 -79.58 -102.83
C ARG A 245 -78.04 -79.98 -103.05
N PHE A 246 -79.00 -79.10 -102.70
CA PHE A 246 -80.41 -79.31 -103.04
C PHE A 246 -80.69 -79.01 -104.52
N ASN A 247 -80.02 -78.04 -105.13
CA ASN A 247 -80.16 -77.75 -106.57
C ASN A 247 -79.51 -78.81 -107.48
N ASP A 248 -78.43 -79.49 -107.05
CA ASP A 248 -77.87 -80.64 -107.80
C ASP A 248 -78.82 -81.86 -107.85
N ASN A 249 -79.77 -81.97 -106.90
CA ASN A 249 -80.77 -83.03 -106.87
C ASN A 249 -82.07 -82.67 -107.62
N GLU A 250 -82.23 -81.43 -108.09
CA GLU A 250 -83.40 -81.01 -108.89
C GLU A 250 -83.10 -80.85 -110.40
N ASP A 251 -81.82 -80.78 -110.81
CA ASP A 251 -81.43 -80.62 -112.23
C ASP A 251 -80.99 -81.91 -112.94
N SER A 252 -81.19 -83.09 -112.34
CA SER A 252 -80.96 -84.40 -113.00
C SER A 252 -82.17 -85.35 -112.96
N VAL A 253 -83.39 -84.80 -112.89
CA VAL A 253 -84.62 -85.46 -113.34
C VAL A 253 -85.09 -84.75 -114.62
N GLY A 254 -84.45 -85.03 -115.75
CA GLY A 254 -84.91 -84.42 -117.00
C GLY A 254 -84.03 -84.52 -118.24
N LYS A 255 -83.62 -85.72 -118.66
CA LYS A 255 -83.51 -86.13 -120.09
C LYS A 255 -83.23 -87.64 -120.20
N LEU A 256 -84.13 -88.33 -120.89
CA LEU A 256 -84.25 -89.79 -121.05
C LEU A 256 -83.33 -90.30 -122.18
N GLY A 257 -82.70 -91.47 -121.95
CA GLY A 257 -81.88 -92.21 -122.92
C GLY A 257 -81.06 -93.29 -122.23
#